data_AF-A0A350YP69-F1
#
_entry.id   AF-A0A350YP69-F1
#
_cell.length_a   1.000
_cell.length_b   1.000
_cell.length_c   1.000
_cell.angle_alpha   90.00
_cell.angle_beta   90.00
_cell.angle_gamma   90.00
#
_symmetry.space_group_name_H-M   'P 1'
#
loop_
_entity.id
_entity.type
_entity.pdbx_description
1 polymer ?
#
loop_
_entity_poly.entity_id
_entity_poly.type
_entity_poly.pdbx_seq_one_letter_code
_entity_poly.pdbx_strand_id
1 'polypeptide(L)'
;MEFNPSNANEEAGFILLNNGAHFDILIKRSGGKRVAVASLRFGNVVHESDAVILKPGPVKLIIKGERSNFTFLCQQGSDQPKELIRAMARYLSSETVGGFTGVYVGMYATGNGKASNAFADYDWFEYKKDE
;
A
#
# COMPACT_ATOMS: atom_id res chain seq x y z
N MET A 1 3.93 -10.28 -3.95
CA MET A 1 2.73 -10.25 -4.81
C MET A 1 3.13 -10.08 -6.26
N GLU A 2 2.31 -10.58 -7.17
CA GLU A 2 2.39 -10.31 -8.60
C GLU A 2 1.11 -9.62 -9.05
N PHE A 3 1.26 -8.53 -9.80
CA PHE A 3 0.14 -7.73 -10.29
C PHE A 3 0.62 -6.87 -11.46
N ASN A 4 -0.03 -7.01 -12.61
CA ASN A 4 0.32 -6.34 -13.85
C ASN A 4 -0.89 -5.53 -14.36
N PRO A 5 -1.10 -4.30 -13.85
CA PRO A 5 -2.25 -3.49 -14.21
C PRO A 5 -2.18 -3.08 -15.68
N SER A 6 -3.25 -3.35 -16.40
CA SER A 6 -3.44 -2.96 -17.80
C SER A 6 -4.02 -1.56 -17.91
N ASN A 7 -4.88 -1.18 -16.97
CA ASN A 7 -5.61 0.09 -16.98
C ASN A 7 -5.22 1.00 -15.80
N ALA A 8 -5.43 2.30 -15.95
CA ALA A 8 -5.08 3.29 -14.92
C ALA A 8 -5.98 3.24 -13.66
N ASN A 9 -7.15 2.61 -13.75
CA ASN A 9 -8.08 2.43 -12.63
C ASN A 9 -7.75 1.20 -11.76
N GLU A 10 -6.82 0.35 -12.20
CA GLU A 10 -6.48 -0.90 -11.54
C GLU A 10 -5.33 -0.68 -10.56
N GLU A 11 -5.56 -1.05 -9.30
CA GLU A 11 -4.54 -0.99 -8.26
C GLU A 11 -4.69 -2.16 -7.27
N ALA A 12 -3.56 -2.64 -6.75
CA ALA A 12 -3.54 -3.69 -5.76
C ALA A 12 -2.32 -3.57 -4.83
N GLY A 13 -2.45 -4.02 -3.60
CA GLY A 13 -1.36 -4.01 -2.63
C GLY A 13 -1.82 -4.32 -1.21
N PHE A 14 -1.30 -3.58 -0.23
CA PHE A 14 -1.74 -3.68 1.16
C PHE A 14 -2.35 -2.37 1.63
N ILE A 15 -3.34 -2.46 2.51
CA ILE A 15 -3.98 -1.32 3.17
C ILE A 15 -3.80 -1.40 4.68
N LEU A 16 -3.51 -0.27 5.30
CA LEU A 16 -3.72 -0.02 6.72
C LEU A 16 -5.02 0.77 6.88
N LEU A 17 -6.04 0.19 7.49
CA LEU A 17 -7.37 0.79 7.59
C LEU A 17 -7.75 1.00 9.05
N ASN A 18 -8.25 2.19 9.40
CA ASN A 18 -8.99 2.41 10.63
C ASN A 18 -10.11 3.44 10.41
N ASN A 19 -11.34 3.06 10.78
CA ASN A 19 -12.53 3.91 10.74
C ASN A 19 -12.69 4.77 9.46
N GLY A 20 -12.46 4.17 8.28
CA GLY A 20 -12.59 4.83 6.97
C GLY A 20 -11.36 5.64 6.53
N ALA A 21 -10.42 5.97 7.43
CA ALA A 21 -9.11 6.48 7.05
C ALA A 21 -8.17 5.32 6.74
N HIS A 22 -7.34 5.48 5.71
CA HIS A 22 -6.45 4.39 5.31
C HIS A 22 -5.16 4.86 4.64
N PHE A 23 -4.10 4.09 4.87
CA PHE A 23 -2.80 4.25 4.25
C PHE A 23 -2.49 3.02 3.41
N ASP A 24 -2.21 3.23 2.14
CA ASP A 24 -2.11 2.17 1.16
C ASP A 24 -0.69 2.09 0.64
N ILE A 25 -0.18 0.89 0.41
CA ILE A 25 0.97 0.64 -0.46
C ILE A 25 0.47 -0.15 -1.66
N LEU A 26 0.55 0.47 -2.84
CA LEU A 26 -0.15 0.03 -4.04
C LEU A 26 0.80 -0.11 -5.22
N ILE A 27 0.55 -1.13 -6.03
CA ILE A 27 1.04 -1.25 -7.39
C ILE A 27 -0.08 -0.79 -8.32
N LYS A 28 0.22 0.14 -9.21
CA LYS A 28 -0.74 0.68 -10.20
C LYS A 28 -0.06 1.06 -11.50
N ARG A 29 -0.85 1.48 -12.49
CA ARG A 29 -0.37 2.05 -13.75
C ARG A 29 -0.42 3.57 -13.70
N SER A 30 0.73 4.23 -13.83
CA SER A 30 0.85 5.71 -13.88
C SER A 30 1.80 6.14 -14.99
N GLY A 31 1.39 7.10 -15.82
CA GLY A 31 2.20 7.56 -16.96
C GLY A 31 2.58 6.44 -17.94
N GLY A 32 1.72 5.42 -18.09
CA GLY A 32 2.00 4.24 -18.91
C GLY A 32 2.98 3.23 -18.29
N LYS A 33 3.49 3.50 -17.08
CA LYS A 33 4.44 2.65 -16.37
C LYS A 33 3.78 1.93 -15.20
N ARG A 34 4.27 0.73 -14.88
CA ARG A 34 3.96 0.02 -13.63
C ARG A 34 4.77 0.65 -12.51
N VAL A 35 4.10 1.09 -11.45
CA VAL A 35 4.74 1.81 -10.34
C VAL A 35 4.27 1.28 -8.99
N ALA A 36 5.14 1.35 -8.00
CA ALA A 36 4.78 1.26 -6.58
C ALA A 36 4.65 2.68 -6.01
N VAL A 37 3.59 2.92 -5.24
CA VAL A 37 3.34 4.17 -4.52
C VAL A 37 2.80 3.87 -3.14
N ALA A 38 2.98 4.80 -2.21
CA ALA A 38 2.22 4.83 -0.97
C ALA A 38 1.22 5.99 -1.02
N SER A 39 -0.02 5.75 -0.61
CA SER A 39 -1.12 6.74 -0.62
C SER A 39 -1.70 6.88 0.79
N LEU A 40 -1.60 8.08 1.38
CA LEU A 40 -2.13 8.38 2.69
C LEU A 40 -3.47 9.13 2.53
N ARG A 41 -4.57 8.53 2.99
CA ARG A 41 -5.91 9.10 2.85
C ARG A 41 -6.49 9.58 4.17
N PHE A 42 -6.91 10.83 4.18
CA PHE A 42 -7.49 11.55 5.32
C PHE A 42 -8.80 12.19 4.89
N GLY A 43 -9.91 11.45 5.00
CA GLY A 43 -11.19 11.92 4.44
C GLY A 43 -11.05 12.17 2.93
N ASN A 44 -11.17 13.44 2.52
CA ASN A 44 -11.02 13.86 1.12
C ASN A 44 -9.58 14.24 0.72
N VAL A 45 -8.65 14.31 1.67
CA VAL A 45 -7.25 14.64 1.38
C VAL A 45 -6.47 13.37 1.08
N VAL A 46 -5.74 13.38 -0.03
CA VAL A 46 -4.86 12.28 -0.44
C VAL A 46 -3.46 12.84 -0.62
N HIS A 47 -2.49 12.24 0.05
CA HIS A 47 -1.07 12.49 -0.18
C HIS A 47 -0.43 11.22 -0.75
N GLU A 48 0.22 11.32 -1.90
CA GLU A 48 0.89 10.20 -2.54
C GLU A 48 2.41 10.41 -2.52
N SER A 49 3.16 9.34 -2.29
CA SER A 49 4.61 9.36 -2.37
C SER A 49 5.11 9.58 -3.79
N ASP A 50 6.40 9.86 -3.94
CA ASP A 50 7.05 9.66 -5.23
C ASP A 50 6.90 8.21 -5.70
N ALA A 51 6.75 8.04 -7.00
CA ALA A 51 6.53 6.74 -7.62
C ALA A 51 7.84 6.01 -7.89
N VAL A 52 7.93 4.76 -7.46
CA VAL A 52 9.04 3.86 -7.85
C VAL A 52 8.61 3.06 -9.08
N ILE A 53 9.32 3.24 -10.19
CA ILE A 53 9.10 2.45 -11.41
C ILE A 53 9.52 1.00 -11.15
N LEU A 54 8.61 0.07 -11.45
CA LEU A 54 8.81 -1.36 -11.28
C LEU A 54 9.12 -2.03 -12.62
N LYS A 55 9.99 -3.04 -12.57
CA LYS A 55 10.20 -4.00 -13.66
C LYS A 55 9.05 -5.02 -13.69
N PRO A 56 8.86 -5.78 -14.78
CA PRO A 56 7.97 -6.93 -14.79
C PRO A 56 8.30 -7.94 -13.67
N GLY A 57 7.29 -8.67 -13.19
CA GLY A 57 7.44 -9.72 -12.20
C GLY A 57 7.09 -9.32 -10.76
N PRO A 58 7.36 -10.22 -9.80
CA PRO A 58 6.89 -10.09 -8.42
C PRO A 58 7.54 -8.91 -7.69
N VAL A 59 6.80 -8.38 -6.73
CA VAL A 59 7.22 -7.30 -5.84
C VAL A 59 6.90 -7.70 -4.40
N LYS A 60 7.85 -7.49 -3.52
CA LYS A 60 7.64 -7.57 -2.08
C LYS A 60 7.24 -6.19 -1.58
N LEU A 61 6.02 -6.08 -1.06
CA LEU A 61 5.54 -4.90 -0.36
C LEU A 61 5.78 -5.10 1.13
N ILE A 62 6.25 -4.07 1.82
CA ILE A 62 6.68 -4.15 3.21
C ILE A 62 6.09 -2.94 3.94
N ILE A 63 5.46 -3.21 5.08
CA ILE A 63 5.02 -2.18 6.03
C ILE A 63 5.74 -2.48 7.33
N LYS A 64 6.55 -1.53 7.80
CA LYS A 64 7.15 -1.58 9.14
C LYS A 64 6.36 -0.70 10.08
N GLY A 65 5.79 -1.30 11.12
CA GLY A 65 5.12 -0.58 12.21
C GLY A 65 6.07 -0.39 13.38
N GLU A 66 6.42 0.86 13.65
CA GLU A 66 7.13 1.28 14.86
C GLU A 66 6.17 2.03 15.79
N ARG A 67 6.59 2.32 17.03
CA ARG A 67 5.73 2.97 18.03
C ARG A 67 5.04 4.24 17.53
N SER A 68 5.72 5.06 16.74
CA SER A 68 5.22 6.36 16.28
C SER A 68 5.05 6.47 14.76
N ASN A 69 5.49 5.48 13.98
CA ASN A 69 5.54 5.59 12.52
C ASN A 69 5.19 4.28 11.82
N PHE A 70 4.61 4.42 10.62
CA PHE A 70 4.59 3.39 9.61
C PHE A 70 5.56 3.77 8.49
N THR A 71 6.43 2.84 8.11
CA THR A 71 7.31 2.99 6.94
C THR A 71 6.89 2.01 5.86
N PHE A 72 6.59 2.54 4.67
CA PHE A 72 6.15 1.77 3.51
C PHE A 72 7.33 1.58 2.56
N LEU A 73 7.65 0.33 2.22
CA LEU A 73 8.76 -0.01 1.34
C LEU A 73 8.34 -1.01 0.27
N CYS A 74 9.03 -0.97 -0.87
CA CYS A 74 8.90 -1.97 -1.93
C CYS A 74 10.27 -2.54 -2.31
N GLN A 75 10.30 -3.80 -2.75
CA GLN A 75 11.51 -4.50 -3.16
C GLN A 75 11.21 -5.44 -4.34
N GLN A 76 12.10 -5.48 -5.34
CA GLN A 76 12.08 -6.46 -6.42
C GLN A 76 13.39 -7.26 -6.45
N GLY A 77 13.28 -8.58 -6.63
CA GLY A 77 14.44 -9.47 -6.69
C GLY A 77 15.35 -9.33 -5.47
N SER A 78 16.64 -9.16 -5.72
CA SER A 78 17.68 -8.98 -4.70
C SER A 78 18.04 -7.52 -4.42
N ASP A 79 17.27 -6.56 -4.96
CA ASP A 79 17.52 -5.14 -4.70
C ASP A 79 17.32 -4.81 -3.21
N GLN A 80 17.95 -3.75 -2.72
CA GLN A 80 17.64 -3.23 -1.38
C GLN A 80 16.21 -2.68 -1.34
N PRO A 81 15.45 -2.85 -0.23
CA PRO A 81 14.14 -2.25 -0.08
C PRO A 81 14.20 -0.72 -0.27
N LYS A 82 13.34 -0.19 -1.13
CA LYS A 82 13.18 1.24 -1.37
C LYS A 82 12.04 1.77 -0.52
N GLU A 83 12.31 2.78 0.29
CA GLU A 83 11.28 3.51 1.03
C GLU A 83 10.45 4.35 0.06
N LEU A 84 9.13 4.26 0.19
CA LEU A 84 8.17 5.10 -0.52
C LEU A 84 7.80 6.30 0.34
N ILE A 85 7.43 6.05 1.60
CA ILE A 85 7.10 7.11 2.56
C ILE A 85 7.19 6.57 3.99
N ARG A 86 7.46 7.48 4.93
CA ARG A 86 7.27 7.29 6.37
C ARG A 86 6.19 8.23 6.88
N ALA A 87 5.17 7.66 7.53
CA ALA A 87 4.00 8.38 8.02
C ALA A 87 3.83 8.20 9.53
N MET A 88 3.36 9.24 10.23
CA MET A 88 3.11 9.12 11.67
C MET A 88 1.91 8.21 11.94
N ALA A 89 2.08 7.22 12.82
CA ALA A 89 1.05 6.24 13.16
C ALA A 89 -0.18 6.89 13.83
N ARG A 90 0.00 8.02 14.52
CA ARG A 90 -1.08 8.78 15.18
C ARG A 90 -2.23 9.13 14.24
N TYR A 91 -1.94 9.25 12.95
CA TYR A 91 -2.94 9.60 11.94
C TYR A 91 -3.97 8.52 11.66
N LEU A 92 -3.70 7.26 12.07
CA LEU A 92 -4.68 6.18 12.07
C LEU A 92 -5.13 5.82 13.50
N SER A 93 -4.77 6.61 14.51
CA SER A 93 -5.17 6.33 15.89
C SER A 93 -6.64 6.67 16.13
N SER A 94 -7.27 5.97 17.07
CA SER A 94 -8.68 6.19 17.41
C SER A 94 -8.93 7.61 17.93
N GLU A 95 -7.94 8.29 18.54
CA GLU A 95 -8.03 9.70 18.93
C GLU A 95 -8.11 10.65 17.72
N THR A 96 -7.57 10.25 16.57
CA THR A 96 -7.57 11.05 15.34
C THR A 96 -8.72 10.69 14.43
N VAL A 97 -8.96 9.40 14.18
CA VAL A 97 -9.97 8.93 13.22
C VAL A 97 -11.31 8.62 13.87
N GLY A 98 -11.38 8.62 15.20
CA GLY A 98 -12.58 8.26 15.97
C GLY A 98 -12.90 6.77 15.96
N GLY A 99 -14.06 6.43 16.52
CA GLY A 99 -14.57 5.07 16.58
C GLY A 99 -13.95 4.22 17.70
N PHE A 100 -14.27 2.92 17.68
CA PHE A 100 -13.87 1.94 18.70
C PHE A 100 -13.07 0.76 18.11
N THR A 101 -12.51 0.95 16.92
CA THR A 101 -11.67 -0.02 16.22
C THR A 101 -10.19 0.33 16.31
N GLY A 102 -9.34 -0.61 15.91
CA GLY A 102 -7.91 -0.41 15.70
C GLY A 102 -7.52 -0.50 14.22
N VAL A 103 -6.21 -0.37 13.95
CA VAL A 103 -5.65 -0.48 12.60
C VAL A 103 -5.68 -1.94 12.14
N TYR A 104 -6.31 -2.18 10.99
CA TYR A 104 -6.25 -3.45 10.27
C TYR A 104 -5.20 -3.35 9.17
N VAL A 105 -4.49 -4.45 8.93
CA VAL A 105 -3.68 -4.64 7.71
C VAL A 105 -4.36 -5.70 6.83
N GLY A 106 -4.46 -5.45 5.54
CA GLY A 106 -5.12 -6.38 4.62
C GLY A 106 -4.59 -6.32 3.20
N MET A 107 -4.73 -7.45 2.49
CA MET A 107 -4.60 -7.52 1.03
C MET A 107 -5.75 -6.75 0.38
N TYR A 108 -5.45 -6.04 -0.69
CA TYR A 108 -6.42 -5.17 -1.36
C TYR A 108 -6.19 -5.16 -2.86
N ALA A 109 -7.28 -5.23 -3.63
CA ALA A 109 -7.27 -5.00 -5.07
C ALA A 109 -8.59 -4.34 -5.48
N THR A 110 -8.52 -3.39 -6.42
CA THR A 110 -9.70 -2.70 -6.93
C THR A 110 -9.52 -2.31 -8.39
N GLY A 111 -10.63 -2.29 -9.13
CA GLY A 111 -10.74 -1.63 -10.43
C GLY A 111 -11.32 -0.22 -10.34
N ASN A 112 -11.45 0.34 -9.13
CA ASN A 112 -11.99 1.69 -8.87
C ASN A 112 -13.34 1.94 -9.57
N GLY A 113 -14.30 1.04 -9.33
CA GLY A 113 -15.66 1.13 -9.89
C GLY A 113 -15.80 0.64 -11.33
N LYS A 114 -14.72 0.16 -11.96
CA LYS A 114 -14.74 -0.52 -13.26
C LYS A 114 -14.31 -1.97 -13.11
N ALA A 115 -14.76 -2.81 -14.04
CA ALA A 115 -14.26 -4.17 -14.15
C ALA A 115 -12.73 -4.13 -14.38
N SER A 116 -12.01 -5.00 -13.68
CA SER A 116 -10.58 -5.25 -13.86
C SER A 116 -10.39 -6.63 -14.45
N ASN A 117 -9.50 -6.76 -15.43
CA ASN A 117 -9.04 -8.05 -15.92
C ASN A 117 -7.66 -8.43 -15.37
N ALA A 118 -7.03 -7.53 -14.60
CA ALA A 118 -5.77 -7.78 -13.92
C ALA A 118 -6.02 -8.49 -12.58
N PHE A 119 -5.33 -9.62 -12.37
CA PHE A 119 -5.36 -10.39 -11.13
C PHE A 119 -4.16 -10.01 -10.26
N ALA A 120 -4.41 -9.87 -8.95
CA ALA A 120 -3.39 -9.61 -7.94
C ALA A 120 -3.16 -10.88 -7.12
N ASP A 121 -2.02 -11.52 -7.34
CA ASP A 121 -1.67 -12.79 -6.70
C ASP A 121 -0.73 -12.55 -5.52
N TYR A 122 -1.15 -13.01 -4.34
CA TYR A 122 -0.38 -12.91 -3.10
C TYR A 122 0.09 -14.30 -2.70
N ASP A 123 1.33 -14.62 -3.06
CA ASP A 123 1.95 -15.91 -2.75
C ASP A 123 2.08 -16.19 -1.25
N TRP A 124 2.33 -15.14 -0.45
CA TRP A 124 2.41 -15.23 1.01
C TRP A 124 2.08 -13.89 1.67
N PHE A 125 1.76 -13.95 2.96
CA PHE A 125 1.62 -12.80 3.86
C PHE A 125 2.34 -13.11 5.17
N GLU A 126 3.37 -12.33 5.51
CA GLU A 126 4.13 -12.47 6.76
C GLU A 126 3.73 -11.35 7.72
N TYR A 127 3.29 -11.72 8.92
CA TYR A 127 3.01 -10.79 10.00
C TYR A 127 3.83 -11.19 11.22
N LYS A 128 4.83 -10.37 11.56
CA LYS A 128 5.74 -10.60 12.67
C LYS A 128 5.92 -9.33 13.48
N LYS A 129 6.14 -9.53 14.78
CA LYS A 129 6.64 -8.49 15.67
C LYS A 129 8.17 -8.53 15.62
N ASP A 130 8.82 -7.37 15.67
CA ASP A 130 10.26 -7.34 15.98
C ASP A 130 10.44 -7.81 17.44
N GLU A 131 11.40 -8.71 17.67
CA GLU A 131 11.74 -9.24 19.01
C GLU A 131 12.30 -8.15 19.93
#